data_AF-A0A917TI78-F1
#
_entry.id   AF-A0A917TI78-F1
#
_cell.length_a   1.000
_cell.length_b   1.000
_cell.length_c   1.000
_cell.angle_alpha   90.00
_cell.angle_beta   90.00
_cell.angle_gamma   90.00
#
_symmetry.space_group_name_H-M   'P 1'
#
loop_
_entity.id
_entity.type
_entity.pdbx_description
1 polymer ?
#
loop_
_entity_poly.entity_id
_entity_poly.type
_entity_poly.pdbx_seq_one_letter_code
_entity_poly.pdbx_strand_id
1 'polypeptide(L)'
;MRRIVAVLAAGTVTVGLAAVAAPRAALAAVGCRVDYTVASQWQGGFQAEVTITNLGDRVTGWSLGFEFASAGQRLTQGWNATWRQSGRQVTATSMSWNGSLATNGFTTIGFLGTWSGANPIVTAFTLNGVACTGTVTPPPTPPTTVPPTIPPPGGIAGAHTAGRVRIAADAARFSWPGVYFEGRIRGTGVGVVLDDPNSDYDIQVDGVTTATLVNPAAGTHWVNNLTDAVHTVRLVKRNESPWATATFGGFVAGPGGAVLAKPAARTRQIEFIGDSHTAGYGNTSTTRDCSGDEVNRTTNADTSFGALTAKRLNADYQINAFSGRGMVRNYNGGEPGTSYRTYYERALLAVDGDRWPVPADWRPQLIVVGLGINDFSTAINSGEPWTPDSLIAAYRTAYHGFLDLLRARYGATAVIVVLSAHMSDTTALGDATRQIVRERNSRGDDRVRHLAYGDTGLDLLGCHWHPSQRDHQVIAEQLHSFVSTLGLRW
;
A
#
# COMPACT_ATOMS: atom_id res chain seq x y z
N MET A 1 -5.02 -69.91 -71.25
CA MET A 1 -3.91 -70.16 -70.31
C MET A 1 -3.12 -68.87 -70.10
N ARG A 2 -2.77 -68.59 -68.84
CA ARG A 2 -1.69 -67.72 -68.33
C ARG A 2 -1.80 -66.17 -68.46
N ARG A 3 -1.55 -65.57 -67.28
CA ARG A 3 -1.46 -64.17 -66.84
C ARG A 3 -0.27 -63.42 -67.47
N ILE A 4 -0.31 -62.08 -67.46
CA ILE A 4 0.74 -61.17 -66.92
C ILE A 4 0.19 -59.73 -66.79
N VAL A 5 0.76 -58.99 -65.82
CA VAL A 5 0.36 -57.75 -65.12
C VAL A 5 1.05 -56.49 -65.68
N ALA A 6 0.43 -55.30 -65.61
CA ALA A 6 1.08 -53.98 -65.40
C ALA A 6 0.03 -52.88 -65.06
N VAL A 7 -0.02 -52.35 -63.81
CA VAL A 7 0.57 -51.09 -63.26
C VAL A 7 -0.24 -49.78 -63.46
N LEU A 8 -0.72 -49.26 -62.30
CA LEU A 8 -1.02 -47.89 -61.82
C LEU A 8 -1.30 -46.70 -62.76
N ALA A 9 -2.43 -46.00 -62.49
CA ALA A 9 -2.45 -44.65 -61.87
C ALA A 9 -3.91 -44.21 -61.57
N ALA A 10 -4.27 -44.05 -60.29
CA ALA A 10 -5.54 -43.43 -59.89
C ALA A 10 -5.24 -42.04 -59.31
N GLY A 11 -5.62 -41.00 -60.05
CA GLY A 11 -5.57 -39.61 -59.58
C GLY A 11 -6.78 -39.32 -58.69
N THR A 12 -6.54 -38.92 -57.45
CA THR A 12 -7.56 -38.44 -56.51
C THR A 12 -7.88 -36.97 -56.79
N VAL A 13 -9.11 -36.70 -57.21
CA VAL A 13 -9.68 -35.34 -57.28
C VAL A 13 -10.24 -34.99 -55.90
N THR A 14 -9.61 -34.07 -55.18
CA THR A 14 -10.16 -33.49 -53.94
C THR A 14 -11.04 -32.29 -54.27
N VAL A 15 -12.35 -32.45 -54.09
CA VAL A 15 -13.33 -31.35 -54.11
C VAL A 15 -13.22 -30.58 -52.79
N GLY A 16 -12.71 -29.36 -52.82
CA GLY A 16 -12.70 -28.46 -51.67
C GLY A 16 -14.07 -27.83 -51.47
N LEU A 17 -14.79 -28.22 -50.40
CA LEU A 17 -15.94 -27.47 -49.91
C LEU A 17 -15.44 -26.16 -49.28
N ALA A 18 -15.72 -25.03 -49.92
CA ALA A 18 -15.62 -23.72 -49.29
C ALA A 18 -16.81 -23.53 -48.34
N ALA A 19 -16.58 -23.68 -47.04
CA ALA A 19 -17.56 -23.31 -46.02
C ALA A 19 -17.65 -21.77 -45.96
N VAL A 20 -18.80 -21.23 -46.39
CA VAL A 20 -19.13 -19.82 -46.21
C VAL A 20 -19.39 -19.59 -44.72
N ALA A 21 -18.43 -19.01 -44.02
CA ALA A 21 -18.60 -18.58 -42.64
C ALA A 21 -19.50 -17.33 -42.61
N ALA A 22 -20.72 -17.46 -42.06
CA ALA A 22 -21.54 -16.31 -41.74
C ALA A 22 -20.81 -15.42 -40.70
N PRO A 23 -20.94 -14.09 -40.77
CA PRO A 23 -20.30 -13.21 -39.80
C PRO A 23 -20.90 -13.47 -38.41
N ARG A 24 -20.06 -13.86 -37.45
CA ARG A 24 -20.43 -13.84 -36.04
C ARG A 24 -20.56 -12.37 -35.63
N ALA A 25 -21.71 -11.98 -35.08
CA ALA A 25 -21.86 -10.69 -34.43
C ALA A 25 -20.73 -10.53 -33.40
N ALA A 26 -19.93 -9.46 -33.55
CA ALA A 26 -18.89 -9.13 -32.59
C ALA A 26 -19.58 -8.84 -31.25
N LEU A 27 -19.36 -9.69 -30.26
CA LEU A 27 -19.76 -9.37 -28.89
C LEU A 27 -18.85 -8.23 -28.43
N ALA A 28 -19.44 -7.09 -28.09
CA ALA A 28 -18.79 -6.00 -27.37
C ALA A 28 -18.07 -6.55 -26.12
N ALA A 29 -17.01 -5.89 -25.67
CA ALA A 29 -16.28 -6.32 -24.48
C ALA A 29 -17.17 -6.16 -23.23
N VAL A 30 -17.92 -7.19 -22.87
CA VAL A 30 -18.77 -7.19 -21.67
C VAL A 30 -17.91 -7.62 -20.49
N GLY A 31 -17.42 -6.65 -19.73
CA GLY A 31 -16.89 -6.87 -18.40
C GLY A 31 -17.92 -6.41 -17.38
N CYS A 32 -18.04 -7.13 -16.27
CA CYS A 32 -18.94 -6.76 -15.19
C CYS A 32 -18.35 -7.16 -13.84
N ARG A 33 -18.70 -6.37 -12.82
CA ARG A 33 -18.46 -6.67 -11.41
C ARG A 33 -19.81 -6.81 -10.72
N VAL A 34 -19.92 -7.83 -9.87
CA VAL A 34 -21.13 -8.10 -9.10
C VAL A 34 -20.75 -8.22 -7.63
N ASP A 35 -21.30 -7.35 -6.80
CA ASP A 35 -21.21 -7.44 -5.34
C ASP A 35 -22.47 -8.11 -4.82
N TYR A 36 -22.33 -9.27 -4.18
CA TYR A 36 -23.43 -10.00 -3.57
C TYR A 36 -23.26 -10.02 -2.06
N THR A 37 -24.24 -9.47 -1.35
CA THR A 37 -24.23 -9.41 0.12
C THR A 37 -25.49 -10.05 0.66
N VAL A 38 -25.37 -10.94 1.65
CA VAL A 38 -26.51 -11.36 2.48
C VAL A 38 -26.70 -10.30 3.56
N ALA A 39 -27.62 -9.37 3.32
CA ALA A 39 -27.85 -8.23 4.20
C ALA A 39 -28.44 -8.64 5.56
N SER A 40 -29.27 -9.70 5.57
CA SER A 40 -29.79 -10.29 6.80
C SER A 40 -30.16 -11.76 6.59
N GLN A 41 -30.13 -12.56 7.66
CA GLN A 41 -30.51 -13.97 7.64
C GLN A 41 -31.25 -14.35 8.92
N TRP A 42 -32.25 -15.21 8.80
CA TRP A 42 -33.02 -15.79 9.90
C TRP A 42 -33.23 -17.29 9.67
N GLN A 43 -33.92 -17.95 10.61
CA GLN A 43 -34.19 -19.38 10.49
C GLN A 43 -35.04 -19.66 9.24
N GLY A 44 -34.44 -20.36 8.27
CA GLY A 44 -35.09 -20.74 7.02
C GLY A 44 -35.21 -19.64 5.96
N GLY A 45 -34.73 -18.41 6.20
CA GLY A 45 -34.80 -17.32 5.24
C GLY A 45 -33.63 -16.35 5.27
N PHE A 46 -33.47 -15.56 4.21
CA PHE A 46 -32.44 -14.54 4.08
C PHE A 46 -32.86 -13.43 3.10
N GLN A 47 -32.23 -12.28 3.24
CA GLN A 47 -32.30 -11.17 2.29
C GLN A 47 -30.92 -10.94 1.67
N ALA A 48 -30.88 -10.84 0.35
CA ALA A 48 -29.67 -10.53 -0.40
C ALA A 48 -29.80 -9.24 -1.20
N GLU A 49 -28.70 -8.51 -1.27
CA GLU A 49 -28.51 -7.35 -2.13
C GLU A 49 -27.42 -7.66 -3.16
N VAL A 50 -27.66 -7.23 -4.40
CA VAL A 50 -26.78 -7.45 -5.53
C VAL A 50 -26.55 -6.14 -6.26
N THR A 51 -25.30 -5.67 -6.28
CA THR A 51 -24.91 -4.49 -7.07
C THR A 51 -24.19 -4.94 -8.33
N ILE A 52 -24.72 -4.57 -9.49
CA ILE A 52 -24.17 -4.87 -10.80
C ILE A 52 -23.47 -3.61 -11.32
N THR A 53 -22.18 -3.69 -11.60
CA THR A 53 -21.41 -2.63 -12.26
C THR A 53 -21.04 -3.07 -13.66
N ASN A 54 -21.43 -2.30 -14.67
CA ASN A 54 -21.02 -2.52 -16.05
C ASN A 54 -19.61 -1.97 -16.26
N LEU A 55 -18.62 -2.82 -16.49
CA LEU A 55 -17.24 -2.42 -16.77
C LEU A 55 -16.96 -2.32 -18.28
N GLY A 56 -17.86 -2.85 -19.11
CA GLY A 56 -17.78 -2.84 -20.56
C GLY A 56 -18.44 -1.65 -21.22
N ASP A 57 -18.70 -1.77 -22.52
CA ASP A 57 -19.48 -0.79 -23.28
C ASP A 57 -20.87 -0.58 -22.66
N ARG A 58 -21.43 0.62 -22.85
CA ARG A 58 -22.76 0.95 -22.35
C ARG A 58 -23.79 -0.09 -22.81
N VAL A 59 -24.56 -0.61 -21.87
CA VAL A 59 -25.73 -1.45 -22.14
C VAL A 59 -27.03 -0.65 -21.95
N THR A 60 -28.06 -1.03 -22.69
CA THR A 60 -29.42 -0.44 -22.60
C THR A 60 -30.43 -1.39 -21.95
N GLY A 61 -30.01 -2.63 -21.67
CA GLY A 61 -30.70 -3.63 -20.86
C GLY A 61 -29.70 -4.64 -20.33
N TRP A 62 -30.00 -5.25 -19.19
CA TRP A 62 -29.11 -6.24 -18.58
C TRP A 62 -29.88 -7.45 -18.04
N SER A 63 -29.21 -8.59 -18.07
CA SER A 63 -29.66 -9.87 -17.52
C SER A 63 -28.55 -10.48 -16.68
N LEU A 64 -28.72 -10.48 -15.37
CA LEU A 64 -27.83 -11.15 -14.43
C LEU A 64 -28.23 -12.62 -14.29
N GLY A 65 -27.27 -13.54 -14.40
CA GLY A 65 -27.48 -14.96 -14.16
C GLY A 65 -26.50 -15.52 -13.12
N PHE A 66 -26.96 -16.38 -12.22
CA PHE A 66 -26.12 -17.09 -11.26
C PHE A 66 -26.77 -18.40 -10.78
N GLU A 67 -26.01 -19.23 -10.07
CA GLU A 67 -26.52 -20.47 -9.46
C GLU A 67 -26.37 -20.43 -7.94
N PHE A 68 -27.43 -20.80 -7.22
CA PHE A 68 -27.30 -21.03 -5.78
C PHE A 68 -26.37 -22.21 -5.50
N ALA A 69 -25.48 -22.05 -4.52
CA ALA A 69 -24.48 -23.06 -4.16
C ALA A 69 -25.07 -24.26 -3.38
N SER A 70 -26.29 -24.14 -2.84
CA SER A 70 -27.05 -25.24 -2.22
C SER A 70 -28.37 -25.51 -2.96
N ALA A 71 -28.76 -26.79 -3.09
CA ALA A 71 -30.09 -27.17 -3.58
C ALA A 71 -31.23 -26.77 -2.62
N GLY A 72 -30.90 -26.45 -1.37
CA GLY A 72 -31.83 -25.97 -0.36
C GLY A 72 -32.18 -24.48 -0.48
N GLN A 73 -31.49 -23.70 -1.33
CA GLN A 73 -31.76 -22.27 -1.51
C GLN A 73 -32.85 -22.01 -2.56
N ARG A 74 -33.84 -21.17 -2.25
CA ARG A 74 -34.94 -20.77 -3.14
C ARG A 74 -35.19 -19.28 -3.08
N LEU A 75 -35.32 -18.64 -4.23
CA LEU A 75 -35.84 -17.29 -4.40
C LEU A 75 -37.34 -17.29 -4.08
N THR A 76 -37.80 -16.35 -3.25
CA THR A 76 -39.22 -16.20 -2.91
C THR A 76 -39.81 -14.90 -3.47
N GLN A 77 -39.10 -13.79 -3.34
CA GLN A 77 -39.55 -12.48 -3.80
C GLN A 77 -38.33 -11.62 -4.16
N GLY A 78 -38.41 -10.82 -5.22
CA GLY A 78 -37.34 -9.88 -5.58
C GLY A 78 -37.88 -8.51 -5.97
N TRP A 79 -37.00 -7.51 -5.96
CA TRP A 79 -37.29 -6.14 -6.37
C TRP A 79 -36.21 -5.58 -7.30
N ASN A 80 -36.51 -4.44 -7.94
CA ASN A 80 -35.66 -3.74 -8.90
C ASN A 80 -35.19 -4.56 -10.11
N ALA A 81 -35.72 -5.76 -10.30
CA ALA A 81 -35.52 -6.63 -11.46
C ALA A 81 -36.72 -7.57 -11.59
N THR A 82 -36.89 -8.16 -12.78
CA THR A 82 -37.75 -9.33 -12.95
C THR A 82 -36.94 -10.58 -12.66
N TRP A 83 -37.32 -11.32 -11.62
CA TRP A 83 -36.58 -12.48 -11.14
C TRP A 83 -37.23 -13.80 -11.56
N ARG A 84 -36.41 -14.80 -11.91
CA ARG A 84 -36.83 -16.17 -12.20
C ARG A 84 -35.84 -17.17 -11.61
N GLN A 85 -36.32 -18.31 -11.13
CA GLN A 85 -35.49 -19.43 -10.73
C GLN A 85 -35.97 -20.73 -11.39
N SER A 86 -35.04 -21.54 -11.89
CA SER A 86 -35.28 -22.92 -12.34
C SER A 86 -34.22 -23.83 -11.73
N GLY A 87 -34.63 -24.80 -10.92
CA GLY A 87 -33.68 -25.60 -10.13
C GLY A 87 -32.80 -24.69 -9.27
N ARG A 88 -31.48 -24.70 -9.51
CA ARG A 88 -30.50 -23.84 -8.82
C ARG A 88 -30.17 -22.56 -9.57
N GLN A 89 -30.57 -22.44 -10.84
CA GLN A 89 -30.29 -21.29 -11.69
C GLN A 89 -31.27 -20.16 -11.41
N VAL A 90 -30.72 -18.96 -11.20
CA VAL A 90 -31.45 -17.72 -10.97
C VAL A 90 -31.08 -16.72 -12.04
N THR A 91 -32.09 -16.02 -12.58
CA THR A 91 -31.93 -14.93 -13.52
C THR A 91 -32.68 -13.70 -13.03
N ALA A 92 -32.05 -12.53 -13.12
CA ALA A 92 -32.65 -11.23 -12.87
C ALA A 92 -32.49 -10.36 -14.11
N THR A 93 -33.58 -9.85 -14.68
CA THR A 93 -33.54 -8.96 -15.84
C THR A 93 -33.97 -7.54 -15.48
N SER A 94 -33.32 -6.56 -16.11
CA SER A 94 -33.57 -5.14 -15.86
C SER A 94 -35.03 -4.73 -16.04
N MET A 95 -35.45 -3.75 -15.23
CA MET A 95 -36.69 -3.01 -15.43
C MET A 95 -36.48 -1.90 -16.49
N SER A 96 -37.58 -1.32 -16.99
CA SER A 96 -37.52 -0.24 -17.99
C SER A 96 -36.73 0.99 -17.53
N TRP A 97 -36.65 1.25 -16.22
CA TRP A 97 -36.02 2.43 -15.64
C TRP A 97 -34.56 2.24 -15.21
N ASN A 98 -34.07 1.00 -15.07
CA ASN A 98 -32.67 0.71 -14.71
C ASN A 98 -31.91 -0.15 -15.73
N GLY A 99 -32.47 -0.37 -16.92
CA GLY A 99 -31.81 -1.15 -17.97
C GLY A 99 -30.54 -0.51 -18.53
N SER A 100 -30.45 0.82 -18.52
CA SER A 100 -29.27 1.49 -19.07
C SER A 100 -28.15 1.63 -18.03
N LEU A 101 -27.04 0.94 -18.27
CA LEU A 101 -25.81 1.09 -17.50
C LEU A 101 -24.71 1.56 -18.46
N ALA A 102 -24.27 2.81 -18.29
CA ALA A 102 -23.05 3.30 -18.96
C ALA A 102 -21.83 2.47 -18.53
N THR A 103 -20.69 2.65 -19.19
CA THR A 103 -19.42 2.14 -18.67
C THR A 103 -19.17 2.74 -17.28
N ASN A 104 -18.85 1.88 -16.32
CA ASN A 104 -18.81 2.11 -14.86
C ASN A 104 -20.14 2.51 -14.21
N GLY A 105 -21.25 2.49 -14.96
CA GLY A 105 -22.59 2.64 -14.38
C GLY A 105 -22.97 1.39 -13.59
N PHE A 106 -23.74 1.58 -12.52
CA PHE A 106 -24.19 0.48 -11.67
C PHE A 106 -25.68 0.56 -11.34
N THR A 107 -26.25 -0.58 -10.94
CA THR A 107 -27.59 -0.67 -10.36
C THR A 107 -27.58 -1.67 -9.21
N THR A 108 -28.43 -1.43 -8.22
CA THR A 108 -28.60 -2.31 -7.07
C THR A 108 -29.99 -2.94 -7.11
N ILE A 109 -30.02 -4.26 -6.98
CA ILE A 109 -31.21 -5.10 -6.96
C ILE A 109 -31.17 -6.00 -5.74
N GLY A 110 -32.30 -6.57 -5.35
CA GLY A 110 -32.32 -7.44 -4.17
C GLY A 110 -33.45 -8.45 -4.20
N PHE A 111 -33.34 -9.44 -3.33
CA PHE A 111 -34.33 -10.48 -3.17
C PHE A 111 -34.35 -11.10 -1.78
N LEU A 112 -35.49 -11.69 -1.45
CA LEU A 112 -35.68 -12.63 -0.35
C LEU A 112 -35.55 -14.05 -0.88
N GLY A 113 -34.90 -14.91 -0.08
CA GLY A 113 -34.84 -16.33 -0.34
C GLY A 113 -35.06 -17.16 0.92
N THR A 114 -35.38 -18.44 0.73
CA THR A 114 -35.36 -19.46 1.77
C THR A 114 -34.15 -20.36 1.61
N TRP A 115 -33.75 -21.01 2.69
CA TRP A 115 -32.66 -21.99 2.68
C TRP A 115 -32.98 -23.16 3.61
N SER A 116 -32.51 -24.35 3.25
CA SER A 116 -32.49 -25.53 4.12
C SER A 116 -31.07 -26.14 4.13
N GLY A 117 -30.63 -26.58 5.31
CA GLY A 117 -29.27 -27.08 5.53
C GLY A 117 -28.22 -25.97 5.63
N ALA A 118 -27.89 -25.31 4.51
CA ALA A 118 -26.86 -24.27 4.45
C ALA A 118 -27.23 -23.13 3.48
N ASN A 119 -26.73 -21.93 3.77
CA ASN A 119 -26.91 -20.72 2.94
C ASN A 119 -25.55 -20.15 2.47
N PRO A 120 -24.80 -20.87 1.62
CA PRO A 120 -23.55 -20.34 1.05
C PRO A 120 -23.83 -19.15 0.12
N ILE A 121 -22.92 -18.16 0.13
CA ILE A 121 -22.96 -17.03 -0.79
C ILE A 121 -22.57 -17.47 -2.21
N VAL A 122 -23.05 -16.74 -3.20
CA VAL A 122 -22.77 -16.99 -4.61
C VAL A 122 -21.57 -16.18 -5.05
N THR A 123 -20.62 -16.80 -5.75
CA THR A 123 -19.37 -16.18 -6.18
C THR A 123 -19.19 -16.10 -7.70
N ALA A 124 -20.08 -16.74 -8.47
CA ALA A 124 -20.03 -16.77 -9.92
C ALA A 124 -21.30 -16.16 -10.52
N PHE A 125 -21.12 -15.14 -11.35
CA PHE A 125 -22.21 -14.40 -12.01
C PHE A 125 -21.95 -14.28 -13.50
N THR A 126 -23.01 -14.06 -14.26
CA THR A 126 -22.97 -13.70 -15.68
C THR A 126 -23.80 -12.44 -15.90
N LEU A 127 -23.35 -11.55 -16.79
CA LEU A 127 -24.13 -10.42 -17.28
C LEU A 127 -24.34 -10.59 -18.78
N ASN A 128 -25.59 -10.62 -19.22
CA ASN A 128 -25.96 -10.86 -20.62
C ASN A 128 -25.34 -12.14 -21.20
N GLY A 129 -25.20 -13.17 -20.35
CA GLY A 129 -24.62 -14.47 -20.73
C GLY A 129 -23.08 -14.52 -20.72
N VAL A 130 -22.40 -13.42 -20.40
CA VAL A 130 -20.92 -13.36 -20.28
C VAL A 130 -20.53 -13.43 -18.81
N ALA A 131 -19.52 -14.24 -18.46
CA ALA A 131 -19.05 -14.36 -17.09
C ALA A 131 -18.55 -13.02 -16.53
N CYS A 132 -19.05 -12.63 -15.36
CA CYS A 132 -18.56 -11.47 -14.61
C CYS A 132 -17.27 -11.84 -13.88
N THR A 133 -16.15 -11.63 -14.54
CA THR A 133 -14.81 -11.89 -14.02
C THR A 133 -14.20 -10.67 -13.31
N GLY A 134 -14.97 -9.58 -13.15
CA GLY A 134 -14.47 -8.31 -12.60
C GLY A 134 -13.54 -7.54 -13.54
N THR A 135 -13.41 -7.96 -14.80
CA THR A 135 -12.53 -7.37 -15.82
C THR A 135 -13.20 -7.40 -17.20
N VAL A 136 -12.78 -6.53 -18.13
CA VAL A 136 -13.17 -6.58 -19.55
C VAL A 136 -12.12 -7.37 -20.33
N THR A 137 -12.55 -8.35 -21.14
CA THR A 137 -11.66 -9.04 -22.09
C THR A 137 -11.81 -8.41 -23.47
N PRO A 138 -10.75 -7.81 -24.06
CA PRO A 138 -10.83 -7.25 -25.42
C PRO A 138 -10.91 -8.37 -26.49
N PRO A 139 -11.52 -8.11 -27.67
CA PRO A 139 -11.60 -9.11 -28.75
C PRO A 139 -10.22 -9.55 -29.28
N PRO A 140 -10.06 -10.80 -29.74
CA PRO A 140 -8.76 -11.33 -30.17
C PRO A 140 -8.35 -10.77 -31.54
N THR A 141 -7.09 -10.36 -31.66
CA THR A 141 -6.47 -9.92 -32.93
C THR A 141 -5.69 -11.09 -33.56
N PRO A 142 -5.62 -11.21 -34.91
CA PRO A 142 -4.99 -12.37 -35.58
C PRO A 142 -3.49 -12.50 -35.29
N PRO A 143 -2.93 -13.73 -35.32
CA PRO A 143 -1.59 -14.02 -34.83
C PRO A 143 -0.51 -13.55 -35.80
N THR A 144 0.47 -12.81 -35.29
CA THR A 144 1.79 -12.68 -35.92
C THR A 144 2.80 -13.47 -35.11
N THR A 145 3.33 -14.51 -35.73
CA THR A 145 4.40 -15.37 -35.23
C THR A 145 5.72 -14.62 -35.21
N VAL A 146 6.11 -14.14 -34.04
CA VAL A 146 7.51 -13.96 -33.65
C VAL A 146 7.64 -14.42 -32.19
N PRO A 147 8.59 -15.31 -31.85
CA PRO A 147 8.79 -15.79 -30.47
C PRO A 147 9.18 -14.62 -29.54
N PRO A 148 8.65 -14.54 -28.31
CA PRO A 148 8.84 -13.38 -27.46
C PRO A 148 10.21 -13.44 -26.80
N THR A 149 11.07 -12.46 -27.10
CA THR A 149 12.12 -11.99 -26.17
C THR A 149 12.20 -10.47 -26.25
N ILE A 150 11.13 -9.82 -25.79
CA ILE A 150 11.19 -8.46 -25.25
C ILE A 150 10.70 -8.59 -23.80
N PRO A 151 11.51 -8.30 -22.76
CA PRO A 151 10.98 -8.19 -21.40
C PRO A 151 10.00 -7.01 -21.37
N PRO A 152 8.87 -7.09 -20.63
CA PRO A 152 7.88 -6.02 -20.63
C PRO A 152 8.51 -4.73 -20.10
N PRO A 153 8.25 -3.55 -20.70
CA PRO A 153 8.53 -2.31 -20.00
C PRO A 153 7.50 -2.17 -18.87
N GLY A 154 7.91 -2.30 -17.60
CA GLY A 154 7.08 -1.86 -16.46
C GLY A 154 7.04 -2.68 -15.16
N GLY A 155 7.99 -3.58 -14.89
CA GLY A 155 8.14 -4.17 -13.54
C GLY A 155 8.78 -3.20 -12.53
N ILE A 156 9.14 -3.67 -11.34
CA ILE A 156 9.82 -2.87 -10.31
C ILE A 156 11.09 -2.14 -10.80
N ALA A 157 11.75 -2.67 -11.84
CA ALA A 157 12.93 -2.06 -12.48
C ALA A 157 12.65 -0.67 -13.07
N GLY A 158 11.40 -0.39 -13.46
CA GLY A 158 10.96 0.91 -13.98
C GLY A 158 10.67 1.95 -12.88
N ALA A 159 10.84 1.59 -11.61
CA ALA A 159 10.61 2.49 -10.48
C ALA A 159 11.91 2.80 -9.73
N HIS A 160 12.07 4.06 -9.34
CA HIS A 160 12.95 4.45 -8.25
C HIS A 160 12.31 4.01 -6.94
N THR A 161 13.10 3.44 -6.03
CA THR A 161 12.62 2.89 -4.77
C THR A 161 13.32 3.58 -3.62
N ALA A 162 12.57 3.94 -2.59
CA ALA A 162 13.10 4.53 -1.37
C ALA A 162 12.30 4.03 -0.16
N GLY A 163 12.98 3.92 0.98
CA GLY A 163 12.54 3.04 2.06
C GLY A 163 13.32 1.73 2.07
N ARG A 164 13.01 0.86 3.03
CA ARG A 164 13.57 -0.49 3.08
C ARG A 164 12.71 -1.44 2.30
N VAL A 165 13.25 -1.90 1.17
CA VAL A 165 12.53 -2.69 0.18
C VAL A 165 13.32 -3.93 -0.20
N ARG A 166 12.68 -5.09 -0.11
CA ARG A 166 13.17 -6.36 -0.63
C ARG A 166 12.76 -6.51 -2.08
N ILE A 167 13.72 -6.46 -2.98
CA ILE A 167 13.46 -6.80 -4.38
C ILE A 167 13.56 -8.32 -4.53
N ALA A 168 12.49 -8.95 -4.99
CA ALA A 168 12.45 -10.37 -5.32
C ALA A 168 11.77 -10.52 -6.68
N ALA A 169 12.48 -11.13 -7.65
CA ALA A 169 12.06 -11.21 -9.05
C ALA A 169 11.71 -9.83 -9.64
N ASP A 170 10.43 -9.59 -9.91
CA ASP A 170 9.87 -8.41 -10.57
C ASP A 170 9.07 -7.49 -9.61
N ALA A 171 9.08 -7.78 -8.31
CA ALA A 171 8.33 -7.04 -7.30
C ALA A 171 9.18 -6.58 -6.10
N ALA A 172 8.68 -5.53 -5.46
CA ALA A 172 9.19 -4.98 -4.21
C ALA A 172 8.32 -5.42 -3.03
N ARG A 173 8.92 -6.00 -1.99
CA ARG A 173 8.27 -6.27 -0.70
C ARG A 173 8.73 -5.28 0.36
N PHE A 174 7.81 -4.75 1.16
CA PHE A 174 8.12 -3.71 2.14
C PHE A 174 7.07 -3.65 3.27
N SER A 175 7.39 -2.97 4.37
CA SER A 175 6.46 -2.85 5.52
C SER A 175 6.55 -1.49 6.25
N TRP A 176 7.74 -0.87 6.27
CA TRP A 176 7.94 0.41 6.96
C TRP A 176 7.03 1.52 6.40
N PRO A 177 6.55 2.46 7.25
CA PRO A 177 5.77 3.59 6.78
C PRO A 177 6.61 4.49 5.87
N GLY A 178 5.95 5.27 5.01
CA GLY A 178 6.62 6.24 4.14
C GLY A 178 7.51 5.64 3.04
N VAL A 179 7.56 4.31 2.88
CA VAL A 179 8.16 3.68 1.69
C VAL A 179 7.46 4.22 0.45
N TYR A 180 8.23 4.61 -0.55
CA TYR A 180 7.69 5.18 -1.78
C TYR A 180 8.40 4.66 -3.04
N PHE A 181 7.67 4.76 -4.13
CA PHE A 181 8.09 4.38 -5.47
C PHE A 181 7.84 5.56 -6.40
N GLU A 182 8.82 5.91 -7.22
CA GLU A 182 8.69 7.00 -8.20
C GLU A 182 8.96 6.49 -9.62
N GLY A 183 8.12 6.90 -10.57
CA GLY A 183 8.18 6.49 -11.96
C GLY A 183 7.92 7.65 -12.90
N ARG A 184 8.12 7.39 -14.19
CA ARG A 184 7.74 8.30 -15.27
C ARG A 184 6.90 7.54 -16.29
N ILE A 185 5.81 8.15 -16.73
CA ILE A 185 4.93 7.57 -17.74
C ILE A 185 4.64 8.61 -18.81
N ARG A 186 4.42 8.17 -20.05
CA ARG A 186 3.83 8.99 -21.12
C ARG A 186 2.43 8.44 -21.40
N GLY A 187 1.43 9.31 -21.49
CA GLY A 187 0.07 8.95 -21.87
C GLY A 187 -0.98 9.48 -20.88
N THR A 188 -2.22 9.05 -21.08
CA THR A 188 -3.41 9.60 -20.40
C THR A 188 -3.82 8.84 -19.13
N GLY A 189 -3.01 7.88 -18.68
CA GLY A 189 -3.27 7.14 -17.46
C GLY A 189 -2.09 6.33 -16.96
N VAL A 190 -2.10 6.05 -15.66
CA VAL A 190 -1.10 5.21 -14.98
C VAL A 190 -1.79 4.21 -14.05
N GLY A 191 -1.36 2.96 -14.12
CA GLY A 191 -1.70 1.88 -13.22
C GLY A 191 -0.59 1.67 -12.20
N VAL A 192 -0.97 1.41 -10.95
CA VAL A 192 -0.07 1.04 -9.86
C VAL A 192 -0.38 -0.40 -9.47
N VAL A 193 0.57 -1.32 -9.68
CA VAL A 193 0.41 -2.73 -9.30
C VAL A 193 0.76 -2.89 -7.83
N LEU A 194 -0.23 -3.16 -6.99
CA LEU A 194 -0.09 -3.18 -5.53
C LEU A 194 -0.90 -4.33 -4.92
N ASP A 195 -0.34 -4.95 -3.88
CA ASP A 195 -1.01 -5.89 -3.00
C ASP A 195 -0.67 -5.54 -1.56
N ASP A 196 -1.59 -4.81 -0.91
CA ASP A 196 -1.51 -4.52 0.51
C ASP A 196 -2.87 -4.10 1.09
N PRO A 197 -3.71 -5.07 1.51
CA PRO A 197 -4.98 -4.75 2.12
C PRO A 197 -4.85 -4.21 3.56
N ASN A 198 -3.64 -3.93 4.07
CA ASN A 198 -3.43 -3.53 5.46
C ASN A 198 -3.02 -2.05 5.63
N SER A 199 -2.80 -1.34 4.54
CA SER A 199 -2.28 0.03 4.60
C SER A 199 -2.95 0.95 3.59
N ASP A 200 -2.75 2.25 3.80
CA ASP A 200 -3.23 3.31 2.94
C ASP A 200 -2.08 3.94 2.18
N TYR A 201 -2.39 4.45 0.99
CA TYR A 201 -1.41 4.96 0.05
C TYR A 201 -1.92 6.22 -0.63
N ASP A 202 -1.02 7.16 -0.90
CA ASP A 202 -1.30 8.25 -1.83
C ASP A 202 -0.64 7.96 -3.18
N ILE A 203 -1.39 8.16 -4.27
CA ILE A 203 -0.86 8.23 -5.64
C ILE A 203 -0.79 9.71 -6.02
N GLN A 204 0.43 10.19 -6.24
CA GLN A 204 0.72 11.54 -6.68
C GLN A 204 1.11 11.52 -8.16
N VAL A 205 0.51 12.40 -8.96
CA VAL A 205 0.88 12.64 -10.36
C VAL A 205 1.33 14.08 -10.47
N ASP A 206 2.53 14.31 -11.00
CA ASP A 206 3.15 15.65 -11.12
C ASP A 206 3.17 16.44 -9.80
N GLY A 207 3.42 15.72 -8.71
CA GLY A 207 3.50 16.28 -7.36
C GLY A 207 2.14 16.52 -6.69
N VAL A 208 1.02 16.19 -7.34
CA VAL A 208 -0.33 16.37 -6.80
C VAL A 208 -0.95 15.03 -6.45
N THR A 209 -1.41 14.86 -5.19
CA THR A 209 -2.19 13.68 -4.79
C THR A 209 -3.47 13.61 -5.62
N THR A 210 -3.55 12.60 -6.47
CA THR A 210 -4.65 12.39 -7.41
C THR A 210 -5.60 11.27 -6.94
N ALA A 211 -5.09 10.34 -6.13
CA ALA A 211 -5.90 9.32 -5.47
C ALA A 211 -5.30 8.95 -4.11
N THR A 212 -6.17 8.55 -3.18
CA THR A 212 -5.78 7.88 -1.93
C THR A 212 -6.41 6.49 -1.95
N LEU A 213 -5.59 5.45 -1.84
CA LEU A 213 -6.03 4.06 -1.74
C LEU A 213 -6.17 3.71 -0.27
N VAL A 214 -7.32 3.15 0.09
CA VAL A 214 -7.63 2.70 1.45
C VAL A 214 -7.70 1.17 1.44
N ASN A 215 -6.79 0.50 2.15
CA ASN A 215 -6.66 -0.96 2.16
C ASN A 215 -6.81 -1.61 0.77
N PRO A 216 -5.98 -1.22 -0.22
CA PRO A 216 -6.14 -1.70 -1.59
C PRO A 216 -6.05 -3.22 -1.66
N ALA A 217 -7.07 -3.84 -2.27
CA ALA A 217 -6.99 -5.23 -2.68
C ALA A 217 -5.89 -5.41 -3.74
N ALA A 218 -5.32 -6.62 -3.81
CA ALA A 218 -4.33 -6.98 -4.82
C ALA A 218 -4.84 -6.66 -6.23
N GLY A 219 -4.07 -5.88 -6.99
CA GLY A 219 -4.44 -5.53 -8.35
C GLY A 219 -3.69 -4.35 -8.93
N THR A 220 -4.22 -3.81 -10.02
CA THR A 220 -3.73 -2.56 -10.62
C THR A 220 -4.71 -1.44 -10.33
N HIS A 221 -4.25 -0.40 -9.64
CA HIS A 221 -5.04 0.79 -9.32
C HIS A 221 -4.76 1.88 -10.33
N TRP A 222 -5.78 2.27 -11.09
CA TRP A 222 -5.65 3.19 -12.21
C TRP A 222 -5.99 4.63 -11.84
N VAL A 223 -5.11 5.55 -12.24
CA VAL A 223 -5.41 6.98 -12.37
C VAL A 223 -5.52 7.26 -13.87
N ASN A 224 -6.71 7.65 -14.32
CA ASN A 224 -7.04 7.90 -15.73
C ASN A 224 -7.34 9.38 -15.98
N ASN A 225 -7.64 9.73 -17.23
CA ASN A 225 -7.99 11.09 -17.66
C ASN A 225 -6.88 12.12 -17.40
N LEU A 226 -5.63 11.67 -17.42
CA LEU A 226 -4.48 12.56 -17.47
C LEU A 226 -4.39 13.17 -18.87
N THR A 227 -3.76 14.34 -18.96
CA THR A 227 -3.38 14.92 -20.26
C THR A 227 -2.47 13.96 -21.02
N ASP A 228 -2.48 13.95 -22.35
CA ASP A 228 -1.51 13.14 -23.10
C ASP A 228 -0.13 13.82 -23.09
N ALA A 229 0.62 13.56 -22.01
CA ALA A 229 1.92 14.15 -21.76
C ALA A 229 2.84 13.15 -21.05
N VAL A 230 4.05 13.60 -20.70
CA VAL A 230 4.92 12.88 -19.79
C VAL A 230 4.62 13.32 -18.36
N HIS A 231 4.30 12.35 -17.51
CA HIS A 231 3.97 12.54 -16.11
C HIS A 231 5.03 11.89 -15.21
N THR A 232 5.26 12.51 -14.07
CA THR A 232 5.90 11.88 -12.92
C THR A 232 4.84 11.25 -12.03
N VAL A 233 5.12 10.06 -11.50
CA VAL A 233 4.17 9.34 -10.65
C VAL A 233 4.88 8.89 -9.39
N ARG A 234 4.22 9.04 -8.24
CA ARG A 234 4.73 8.62 -6.94
C ARG A 234 3.64 7.87 -6.18
N LEU A 235 3.94 6.64 -5.79
CA LEU A 235 3.15 5.89 -4.79
C LEU A 235 3.86 6.02 -3.45
N VAL A 236 3.15 6.38 -2.38
CA VAL A 236 3.73 6.44 -1.03
C VAL A 236 2.81 5.82 0.01
N LYS A 237 3.36 4.96 0.86
CA LYS A 237 2.66 4.34 1.98
C LYS A 237 2.46 5.35 3.11
N ARG A 238 1.22 5.51 3.58
CA ARG A 238 0.84 6.50 4.60
C ARG A 238 1.06 5.99 6.02
N ASN A 239 0.47 4.85 6.37
CA ASN A 239 0.40 4.37 7.75
C ASN A 239 1.32 3.17 8.03
N GLU A 240 1.38 2.82 9.31
CA GLU A 240 2.11 1.66 9.81
C GLU A 240 1.30 0.36 9.64
N SER A 241 1.99 -0.72 9.31
CA SER A 241 1.41 -2.07 9.30
C SER A 241 2.50 -3.11 9.64
N PRO A 242 3.10 -3.03 10.84
CA PRO A 242 4.24 -3.87 11.23
C PRO A 242 3.94 -5.38 11.21
N TRP A 243 2.66 -5.77 11.27
CA TRP A 243 2.18 -7.14 11.18
C TRP A 243 2.00 -7.66 9.74
N ALA A 244 2.20 -6.84 8.72
CA ALA A 244 1.99 -7.20 7.32
C ALA A 244 3.22 -6.91 6.44
N THR A 245 3.21 -7.47 5.24
CA THR A 245 4.16 -7.14 4.18
C THR A 245 3.37 -6.80 2.91
N ALA A 246 3.64 -5.62 2.38
CA ALA A 246 3.10 -5.14 1.11
C ALA A 246 3.93 -5.65 -0.06
N THR A 247 3.31 -5.74 -1.24
CA THR A 247 4.00 -5.99 -2.51
C THR A 247 3.66 -4.92 -3.55
N PHE A 248 4.67 -4.35 -4.20
CA PHE A 248 4.52 -3.42 -5.32
C PHE A 248 5.15 -4.04 -6.58
N GLY A 249 4.36 -4.21 -7.63
CA GLY A 249 4.77 -4.84 -8.88
C GLY A 249 5.32 -3.87 -9.93
N GLY A 250 5.14 -2.56 -9.74
CA GLY A 250 5.59 -1.54 -10.70
C GLY A 250 4.48 -0.61 -11.17
N PHE A 251 4.86 0.30 -12.06
CA PHE A 251 3.94 1.20 -12.75
C PHE A 251 3.60 0.63 -14.13
N VAL A 252 2.36 0.80 -14.56
CA VAL A 252 1.86 0.42 -15.89
C VAL A 252 1.32 1.68 -16.57
N ALA A 253 1.61 1.89 -17.85
CA ALA A 253 1.00 2.99 -18.58
C ALA A 253 -0.38 2.60 -19.12
N GLY A 254 -1.29 3.57 -19.21
CA GLY A 254 -2.59 3.37 -19.86
C GLY A 254 -2.45 3.02 -21.35
N PRO A 255 -3.52 2.58 -22.03
CA PRO A 255 -3.49 2.22 -23.44
C PRO A 255 -2.85 3.30 -24.33
N GLY A 256 -1.90 2.91 -25.18
CA GLY A 256 -1.13 3.84 -26.04
C GLY A 256 -0.01 4.62 -25.33
N GLY A 257 0.07 4.51 -24.01
CA GLY A 257 1.13 5.07 -23.19
C GLY A 257 2.38 4.19 -23.10
N ALA A 258 3.38 4.69 -22.38
CA ALA A 258 4.60 3.96 -22.10
C ALA A 258 5.16 4.30 -20.71
N VAL A 259 5.68 3.30 -20.00
CA VAL A 259 6.53 3.52 -18.83
C VAL A 259 7.91 3.94 -19.33
N LEU A 260 8.42 5.04 -18.82
CA LEU A 260 9.71 5.61 -19.20
C LEU A 260 10.78 5.21 -18.18
N ALA A 261 12.03 5.59 -18.46
CA ALA A 261 13.12 5.41 -17.50
C ALA A 261 12.77 6.07 -16.15
N LYS A 262 13.03 5.34 -15.06
CA LYS A 262 12.81 5.83 -13.70
C LYS A 262 13.56 7.14 -13.43
N PRO A 263 13.07 7.99 -12.52
CA PRO A 263 13.83 9.13 -12.03
C PRO A 263 15.20 8.72 -11.49
N ALA A 264 16.18 9.61 -11.60
CA ALA A 264 17.48 9.40 -10.96
C ALA A 264 17.32 9.43 -9.43
N ALA A 265 18.06 8.57 -8.74
CA ALA A 265 18.14 8.61 -7.29
C ALA A 265 18.70 9.96 -6.83
N ARG A 266 18.22 10.44 -5.68
CA ARG A 266 18.71 11.68 -5.10
C ARG A 266 20.07 11.42 -4.46
N THR A 267 21.00 12.37 -4.61
CA THR A 267 22.33 12.28 -3.99
C THR A 267 22.27 12.45 -2.47
N ARG A 268 21.29 13.22 -1.99
CA ARG A 268 21.01 13.43 -0.57
C ARG A 268 20.16 12.30 -0.03
N GLN A 269 20.56 11.74 1.10
CA GLN A 269 19.89 10.62 1.74
C GLN A 269 19.77 10.86 3.24
N ILE A 270 18.57 10.63 3.77
CA ILE A 270 18.28 10.83 5.19
C ILE A 270 17.56 9.62 5.76
N GLU A 271 18.03 9.09 6.88
CA GLU A 271 17.29 8.08 7.64
C GLU A 271 16.66 8.71 8.88
N PHE A 272 15.35 8.56 9.03
CA PHE A 272 14.61 8.90 10.23
C PHE A 272 14.28 7.62 10.98
N ILE A 273 14.65 7.59 12.26
CA ILE A 273 14.51 6.45 13.16
C ILE A 273 13.69 6.95 14.35
N GLY A 274 12.55 6.33 14.63
CA GLY A 274 11.75 6.80 15.77
C GLY A 274 10.49 6.01 16.05
N ASP A 275 9.65 6.64 16.85
CA ASP A 275 8.36 6.11 17.29
C ASP A 275 7.18 6.76 16.54
N SER A 276 6.03 6.88 17.20
CA SER A 276 4.79 7.42 16.65
C SER A 276 4.90 8.85 16.15
N HIS A 277 5.77 9.67 16.76
CA HIS A 277 6.02 11.03 16.29
C HIS A 277 6.72 11.00 14.93
N THR A 278 7.62 10.04 14.71
CA THR A 278 8.32 9.93 13.42
C THR A 278 7.44 9.27 12.35
N ALA A 279 6.55 8.36 12.75
CA ALA A 279 5.59 7.70 11.87
C ALA A 279 4.48 8.65 11.35
N GLY A 280 4.22 9.76 12.06
CA GLY A 280 3.10 10.65 11.77
C GLY A 280 1.76 10.11 12.30
N TYR A 281 1.79 9.43 13.45
CA TYR A 281 0.61 8.82 14.09
C TYR A 281 -0.54 9.81 14.21
N GLY A 282 -1.65 9.52 13.54
CA GLY A 282 -2.89 10.30 13.61
C GLY A 282 -2.75 11.79 13.26
N ASN A 283 -1.70 12.16 12.51
CA ASN A 283 -1.35 13.56 12.29
C ASN A 283 -2.37 14.33 11.45
N THR A 284 -3.14 13.65 10.59
CA THR A 284 -4.18 14.26 9.77
C THR A 284 -5.54 14.27 10.45
N SER A 285 -5.62 13.83 11.71
CA SER A 285 -6.88 13.84 12.46
C SER A 285 -7.28 15.27 12.82
N THR A 286 -8.59 15.51 12.87
CA THR A 286 -9.18 16.75 13.39
C THR A 286 -9.64 16.60 14.84
N THR A 287 -9.38 15.46 15.47
CA THR A 287 -9.74 15.15 16.86
C THR A 287 -8.62 14.35 17.54
N ARG A 288 -8.53 14.48 18.86
CA ARG A 288 -7.62 13.69 19.70
C ARG A 288 -8.19 12.32 20.06
N ASP A 289 -9.50 12.17 20.11
CA ASP A 289 -10.13 10.88 20.43
C ASP A 289 -10.35 10.11 19.13
N CYS A 290 -9.61 9.01 18.96
CA CYS A 290 -9.61 8.22 17.74
C CYS A 290 -9.69 6.73 18.07
N SER A 291 -10.58 6.01 17.41
CA SER A 291 -10.54 4.55 17.36
C SER A 291 -9.28 4.05 16.65
N GLY A 292 -8.98 2.75 16.79
CA GLY A 292 -7.84 2.13 16.11
C GLY A 292 -7.89 2.25 14.58
N ASP A 293 -9.09 2.22 13.97
CA ASP A 293 -9.22 2.42 12.52
C ASP A 293 -9.01 3.90 12.15
N GLU A 294 -9.57 4.84 12.92
CA GLU A 294 -9.36 6.28 12.68
C GLU A 294 -7.88 6.65 12.78
N VAL A 295 -7.14 6.07 13.73
CA VAL A 295 -5.68 6.22 13.81
C VAL A 295 -5.02 5.78 12.51
N ASN A 296 -5.39 4.62 11.97
CA ASN A 296 -4.82 4.13 10.71
C ASN A 296 -5.12 5.09 9.55
N ARG A 297 -6.38 5.52 9.39
CA ARG A 297 -6.80 6.43 8.30
C ARG A 297 -6.14 7.80 8.40
N THR A 298 -5.92 8.28 9.61
CA THR A 298 -5.40 9.63 9.87
C THR A 298 -3.89 9.67 10.08
N THR A 299 -3.20 8.55 10.00
CA THR A 299 -1.73 8.49 10.01
C THR A 299 -1.20 8.68 8.59
N ASN A 300 -0.39 9.73 8.38
CA ASN A 300 0.29 9.94 7.11
C ASN A 300 1.78 10.29 7.30
N ALA A 301 2.62 9.29 7.06
CA ALA A 301 4.08 9.41 7.12
C ALA A 301 4.67 10.32 6.04
N ASP A 302 4.01 10.50 4.89
CA ASP A 302 4.47 11.41 3.82
C ASP A 302 4.29 12.89 4.20
N THR A 303 3.47 13.16 5.22
CA THR A 303 3.31 14.47 5.87
C THR A 303 3.92 14.54 7.27
N SER A 304 4.68 13.52 7.68
CA SER A 304 5.47 13.57 8.92
C SER A 304 6.62 14.56 8.79
N PHE A 305 7.15 15.01 9.93
CA PHE A 305 8.26 15.98 9.96
C PHE A 305 9.49 15.45 9.21
N GLY A 306 9.70 14.13 9.21
CA GLY A 306 10.82 13.51 8.53
C GLY A 306 10.70 13.61 7.01
N ALA A 307 9.54 13.23 6.47
CA ALA A 307 9.27 13.34 5.04
C ALA A 307 9.26 14.81 4.57
N LEU A 308 8.67 15.72 5.36
CA LEU A 308 8.67 17.15 5.05
C LEU A 308 10.09 17.74 5.00
N THR A 309 10.95 17.38 5.97
CA THR A 309 12.35 17.80 5.99
C THR A 309 13.11 17.27 4.78
N ALA A 310 12.94 15.99 4.44
CA ALA A 310 13.61 15.37 3.30
C ALA A 310 13.18 15.98 1.96
N LYS A 311 11.87 16.22 1.77
CA LYS A 311 11.34 16.90 0.57
C LYS A 311 11.95 18.29 0.39
N ARG A 312 12.03 19.08 1.46
CA ARG A 312 12.66 20.42 1.43
C ARG A 312 14.14 20.37 1.08
N LEU A 313 14.84 19.33 1.51
CA LEU A 313 16.24 19.09 1.19
C LEU A 313 16.43 18.40 -0.16
N ASN A 314 15.37 18.04 -0.88
CA ASN A 314 15.42 17.18 -2.06
C ASN A 314 16.28 15.92 -1.83
N ALA A 315 15.96 15.20 -0.74
CA ALA A 315 16.64 13.99 -0.32
C ALA A 315 15.74 12.77 -0.45
N ASP A 316 16.34 11.63 -0.83
CA ASP A 316 15.69 10.34 -0.61
C ASP A 316 15.67 10.05 0.89
N TYR A 317 14.61 9.39 1.38
CA TYR A 317 14.46 9.15 2.80
C TYR A 317 13.97 7.74 3.14
N GLN A 318 14.30 7.32 4.36
CA GLN A 318 13.67 6.18 5.02
C GLN A 318 13.02 6.65 6.31
N ILE A 319 11.73 6.35 6.49
CA ILE A 319 11.02 6.50 7.77
C ILE A 319 10.98 5.13 8.42
N ASN A 320 12.00 4.81 9.22
CA ASN A 320 12.05 3.58 9.99
C ASN A 320 11.41 3.87 11.36
N ALA A 321 10.09 3.98 11.39
CA ALA A 321 9.35 4.31 12.60
C ALA A 321 8.42 3.17 13.06
N PHE A 322 8.29 3.01 14.38
CA PHE A 322 7.36 2.05 14.99
C PHE A 322 6.71 2.64 16.24
N SER A 323 5.44 3.03 16.12
CA SER A 323 4.59 3.56 17.19
C SER A 323 4.61 2.71 18.47
N GLY A 324 4.64 3.41 19.61
CA GLY A 324 4.65 2.80 20.94
C GLY A 324 5.98 2.15 21.36
N ARG A 325 6.96 2.01 20.46
CA ARG A 325 8.26 1.39 20.79
C ARG A 325 9.22 2.40 21.40
N GLY A 326 9.95 1.97 22.41
CA GLY A 326 11.06 2.74 22.99
C GLY A 326 12.40 2.05 22.83
N MET A 327 13.44 2.64 23.41
CA MET A 327 14.79 2.10 23.35
C MET A 327 14.93 0.86 24.25
N VAL A 328 14.39 0.90 25.46
CA VAL A 328 14.41 -0.21 26.44
C VAL A 328 13.02 -0.53 27.01
N ARG A 329 12.11 0.45 26.98
CA ARG A 329 10.75 0.34 27.51
C ARG A 329 9.76 0.89 26.48
N ASN A 330 8.72 0.11 26.17
CA ASN A 330 7.66 0.55 25.28
C ASN A 330 6.59 1.31 26.06
N TYR A 331 5.64 1.92 25.34
CA TYR A 331 4.58 2.72 25.94
C TYR A 331 3.88 1.97 27.07
N ASN A 332 3.83 2.59 28.25
CA ASN A 332 3.23 2.05 29.45
C ASN A 332 3.73 0.65 29.88
N GLY A 333 4.96 0.27 29.51
CA GLY A 333 5.52 -1.05 29.82
C GLY A 333 4.96 -2.20 28.98
N GLY A 334 4.26 -1.89 27.88
CA GLY A 334 3.67 -2.89 26.98
C GLY A 334 4.71 -3.79 26.29
N GLU A 335 4.30 -5.02 25.98
CA GLU A 335 5.13 -6.01 25.26
C GLU A 335 6.56 -6.17 25.82
N PRO A 336 6.70 -6.51 27.11
CA PRO A 336 8.00 -6.67 27.74
C PRO A 336 8.84 -7.73 27.00
N GLY A 337 10.14 -7.50 26.90
CA GLY A 337 11.08 -8.37 26.18
C GLY A 337 11.33 -7.95 24.72
N THR A 338 10.56 -7.00 24.19
CA THR A 338 10.83 -6.37 22.88
C THR A 338 11.02 -4.86 23.03
N SER A 339 11.74 -4.26 22.08
CA SER A 339 11.94 -2.81 21.99
C SER A 339 12.06 -2.40 20.53
N TYR A 340 12.19 -1.11 20.24
CA TYR A 340 12.46 -0.65 18.87
C TYR A 340 13.68 -1.35 18.26
N ARG A 341 14.73 -1.59 19.07
CA ARG A 341 15.97 -2.26 18.65
C ARG A 341 15.74 -3.69 18.15
N THR A 342 14.68 -4.37 18.60
CA THR A 342 14.29 -5.71 18.11
C THR A 342 13.92 -5.70 16.63
N TYR A 343 13.40 -4.58 16.14
CA TYR A 343 12.86 -4.43 14.78
C TYR A 343 13.76 -3.61 13.86
N TYR A 344 14.62 -2.74 14.41
CA TYR A 344 15.43 -1.81 13.61
C TYR A 344 16.27 -2.47 12.54
N GLU A 345 16.72 -3.71 12.72
CA GLU A 345 17.53 -4.37 11.70
C GLU A 345 16.68 -4.99 10.58
N ARG A 346 15.35 -5.04 10.68
CA ARG A 346 14.47 -5.68 9.69
C ARG A 346 14.21 -4.77 8.48
N ALA A 347 14.09 -5.39 7.31
CA ALA A 347 13.48 -4.78 6.13
C ALA A 347 11.96 -5.00 6.14
N LEU A 348 11.53 -6.20 6.52
CA LEU A 348 10.14 -6.63 6.64
C LEU A 348 9.81 -6.88 8.12
N LEU A 349 9.02 -6.00 8.71
CA LEU A 349 8.71 -6.01 10.15
C LEU A 349 8.03 -7.31 10.60
N ALA A 350 7.10 -7.81 9.78
CA ALA A 350 6.32 -9.01 10.05
C ALA A 350 7.11 -10.33 9.91
N VAL A 351 8.33 -10.28 9.37
CA VAL A 351 9.13 -11.48 9.11
C VAL A 351 10.20 -11.62 10.19
N ASP A 352 9.98 -12.56 11.11
CA ASP A 352 10.94 -12.83 12.17
C ASP A 352 12.29 -13.29 11.62
N GLY A 353 13.35 -12.70 12.16
CA GLY A 353 14.72 -12.95 11.72
C GLY A 353 15.13 -12.24 10.43
N ASP A 354 14.24 -11.51 9.74
CA ASP A 354 14.63 -10.71 8.58
C ASP A 354 15.66 -9.63 8.95
N ARG A 355 16.57 -9.33 8.00
CA ARG A 355 17.67 -8.37 8.21
C ARG A 355 17.94 -7.51 7.00
N TRP A 356 17.72 -6.21 7.06
CA TRP A 356 18.04 -5.24 6.03
C TRP A 356 19.56 -5.19 5.76
N PRO A 357 20.04 -5.68 4.61
CA PRO A 357 21.46 -5.85 4.28
C PRO A 357 22.14 -4.54 3.90
N VAL A 358 21.42 -3.40 3.94
CA VAL A 358 21.88 -2.08 3.50
C VAL A 358 22.43 -2.08 2.08
N PRO A 359 21.64 -1.61 1.08
CA PRO A 359 22.13 -1.41 -0.27
C PRO A 359 23.43 -0.60 -0.29
N ALA A 360 24.34 -0.93 -1.21
CA ALA A 360 25.63 -0.26 -1.32
C ALA A 360 25.49 1.26 -1.61
N ASP A 361 24.42 1.62 -2.30
CA ASP A 361 24.03 2.98 -2.66
C ASP A 361 23.20 3.69 -1.59
N TRP A 362 22.82 3.03 -0.49
CA TRP A 362 22.23 3.68 0.67
C TRP A 362 23.32 4.07 1.69
N ARG A 363 23.71 5.34 1.67
CA ARG A 363 24.73 5.98 2.51
C ARG A 363 24.17 7.32 3.03
N PRO A 364 23.22 7.30 3.99
CA PRO A 364 22.62 8.52 4.50
C PRO A 364 23.68 9.43 5.11
N GLN A 365 23.74 10.67 4.63
CA GLN A 365 24.64 11.69 5.18
C GLN A 365 24.10 12.24 6.50
N LEU A 366 22.78 12.13 6.70
CA LEU A 366 22.08 12.51 7.92
C LEU A 366 21.22 11.36 8.43
N ILE A 367 21.33 11.08 9.73
CA ILE A 367 20.47 10.13 10.44
C ILE A 367 19.84 10.88 11.60
N VAL A 368 18.53 10.80 11.76
CA VAL A 368 17.78 11.46 12.84
C VAL A 368 17.13 10.40 13.70
N VAL A 369 17.47 10.37 15.00
CA VAL A 369 17.00 9.37 15.95
C VAL A 369 16.13 10.04 17.01
N GLY A 370 14.81 9.84 16.92
CA GLY A 370 13.81 10.32 17.86
C GLY A 370 13.17 9.15 18.62
N LEU A 371 13.88 8.64 19.63
CA LEU A 371 13.43 7.53 20.47
C LEU A 371 13.60 7.89 21.94
N GLY A 372 12.58 7.58 22.75
CA GLY A 372 12.62 7.80 24.19
C GLY A 372 11.32 8.33 24.78
N ILE A 373 10.38 8.81 23.96
CA ILE A 373 9.07 9.25 24.43
C ILE A 373 8.40 8.09 25.18
N ASN A 374 8.33 6.93 24.55
CA ASN A 374 7.69 5.74 25.12
C ASN A 374 8.41 5.16 26.35
N ASP A 375 9.71 5.42 26.49
CA ASP A 375 10.46 5.01 27.67
C ASP A 375 10.01 5.83 28.89
N PHE A 376 9.76 7.13 28.73
CA PHE A 376 9.59 8.08 29.84
C PHE A 376 8.18 8.72 29.96
N SER A 377 7.26 8.49 29.01
CA SER A 377 5.96 9.20 28.94
C SER A 377 4.91 8.74 29.94
N THR A 378 5.16 7.64 30.64
CA THR A 378 4.26 7.13 31.66
C THR A 378 5.04 6.84 32.93
N ALA A 379 4.32 6.80 34.06
CA ALA A 379 4.85 6.19 35.26
C ALA A 379 5.26 4.73 34.99
N ILE A 380 6.24 4.26 35.76
CA ILE A 380 6.63 2.85 35.79
C ILE A 380 5.59 2.09 36.61
N ASN A 381 5.00 1.05 36.03
CA ASN A 381 3.99 0.24 36.66
C ASN A 381 4.61 -0.76 37.65
N SER A 382 3.81 -1.18 38.63
CA SER A 382 4.19 -2.29 39.52
C SER A 382 4.42 -3.57 38.69
N GLY A 383 5.53 -4.26 38.96
CA GLY A 383 5.93 -5.48 38.24
C GLY A 383 6.87 -5.23 37.04
N GLU A 384 7.09 -3.98 36.64
CA GLU A 384 8.17 -3.67 35.71
C GLU A 384 9.55 -3.77 36.39
N PRO A 385 10.63 -4.13 35.66
CA PRO A 385 11.95 -4.36 36.25
C PRO A 385 12.72 -3.06 36.54
N TRP A 386 12.04 -1.92 36.55
CA TRP A 386 12.66 -0.61 36.51
C TRP A 386 12.39 0.21 37.76
N THR A 387 13.40 0.95 38.20
CA THR A 387 13.24 2.19 38.96
C THR A 387 13.47 3.36 37.99
N PRO A 388 13.10 4.61 38.35
CA PRO A 388 13.41 5.76 37.50
C PRO A 388 14.90 5.86 37.13
N ASP A 389 15.80 5.67 38.11
CA ASP A 389 17.24 5.73 37.88
C ASP A 389 17.75 4.56 37.03
N SER A 390 17.26 3.33 37.28
CA SER A 390 17.71 2.17 36.50
C SER A 390 17.20 2.22 35.06
N LEU A 391 16.01 2.78 34.83
CA LEU A 391 15.46 3.02 33.49
C LEU A 391 16.33 4.03 32.72
N ILE A 392 16.68 5.16 33.33
CA ILE A 392 17.55 6.17 32.70
C ILE A 392 18.92 5.56 32.36
N ALA A 393 19.51 4.80 33.28
CA ALA A 393 20.79 4.13 33.05
C ALA A 393 20.73 3.09 31.91
N ALA A 394 19.67 2.27 31.89
CA ALA A 394 19.45 1.28 30.85
C ALA A 394 19.20 1.95 29.49
N TYR A 395 18.36 2.99 29.44
CA TYR A 395 18.10 3.79 28.25
C TYR A 395 19.39 4.36 27.68
N ARG A 396 20.22 5.01 28.50
CA ARG A 396 21.49 5.60 28.04
C ARG A 396 22.47 4.56 27.51
N THR A 397 22.59 3.43 28.19
CA THR A 397 23.44 2.31 27.75
C THR A 397 22.97 1.76 26.40
N ALA A 398 21.67 1.50 26.28
CA ALA A 398 21.06 1.01 25.05
C ALA A 398 21.20 2.00 23.89
N TYR A 399 21.05 3.30 24.16
CA TYR A 399 21.18 4.34 23.16
C TYR A 399 22.62 4.45 22.65
N HIS A 400 23.63 4.40 23.53
CA HIS A 400 25.05 4.36 23.10
C HIS A 400 25.32 3.15 22.20
N GLY A 401 24.86 1.96 22.59
CA GLY A 401 25.00 0.77 21.75
C GLY A 401 24.25 0.87 20.41
N PHE A 402 23.12 1.57 20.38
CA PHE A 402 22.41 1.85 19.13
C PHE A 402 23.17 2.84 18.24
N LEU A 403 23.80 3.87 18.81
CA LEU A 403 24.68 4.77 18.05
C LEU A 403 25.90 4.02 17.49
N ASP A 404 26.46 3.06 18.24
CA ASP A 404 27.55 2.20 17.75
C ASP A 404 27.10 1.33 16.57
N LEU A 405 25.89 0.78 16.62
CA LEU A 405 25.28 0.07 15.49
C LEU A 405 25.18 0.96 14.25
N LEU A 406 24.69 2.21 14.40
CA LEU A 406 24.58 3.15 13.29
C LEU A 406 25.94 3.54 12.71
N ARG A 407 26.96 3.70 13.57
CA ARG A 407 28.34 3.97 13.14
C ARG A 407 28.94 2.79 12.39
N ALA A 408 28.72 1.57 12.85
CA ALA A 408 29.16 0.37 12.14
C ALA A 408 28.50 0.24 10.76
N ARG A 409 27.24 0.68 10.65
CA ARG A 409 26.44 0.57 9.43
C ARG A 409 26.74 1.64 8.38
N TYR A 410 26.93 2.89 8.82
CA TYR A 410 26.99 4.05 7.93
C TYR A 410 28.31 4.82 8.00
N GLY A 411 29.23 4.39 8.86
CA GLY A 411 30.55 4.97 9.01
C GLY A 411 30.56 6.27 9.83
N ALA A 412 31.77 6.78 10.03
CA ALA A 412 32.02 7.96 10.85
C ALA A 412 31.60 9.29 10.19
N THR A 413 31.39 9.32 8.87
CA THR A 413 31.06 10.54 8.14
C THR A 413 29.60 10.95 8.26
N ALA A 414 28.68 9.99 8.47
CA ALA A 414 27.27 10.28 8.66
C ALA A 414 27.07 11.15 9.91
N VAL A 415 26.27 12.21 9.82
CA VAL A 415 25.91 13.00 10.99
C VAL A 415 24.67 12.39 11.63
N ILE A 416 24.71 12.15 12.93
CA ILE A 416 23.58 11.63 13.70
C ILE A 416 23.01 12.76 14.54
N VAL A 417 21.73 13.06 14.36
CA VAL A 417 20.97 13.98 15.19
C VAL A 417 20.11 13.17 16.14
N VAL A 418 20.44 13.22 17.43
CA VAL A 418 19.58 12.76 18.51
C VAL A 418 18.50 13.82 18.73
N LEU A 419 17.27 13.47 18.38
CA LEU A 419 16.10 14.32 18.46
C LEU A 419 15.32 13.99 19.74
N SER A 420 15.00 14.99 20.56
CA SER A 420 14.20 14.81 21.78
C SER A 420 12.97 15.70 21.78
N ALA A 421 11.81 15.11 22.08
CA ALA A 421 10.59 15.86 22.31
C ALA A 421 10.61 16.46 23.72
N HIS A 422 10.12 17.68 23.85
CA HIS A 422 9.74 18.23 25.13
C HIS A 422 8.55 17.46 25.71
N MET A 423 8.60 17.16 27.01
CA MET A 423 7.55 16.47 27.74
C MET A 423 7.21 17.30 28.98
N SER A 424 5.94 17.65 29.16
CA SER A 424 5.52 18.54 30.25
C SER A 424 5.79 17.96 31.63
N ASP A 425 5.70 16.64 31.76
CA ASP A 425 5.65 15.97 33.06
C ASP A 425 7.03 15.46 33.52
N THR A 426 8.06 15.56 32.67
CA THR A 426 9.41 15.09 32.99
C THR A 426 10.49 15.71 32.09
N THR A 427 11.67 15.94 32.65
CA THR A 427 12.87 16.34 31.89
C THR A 427 13.75 15.16 31.49
N ALA A 428 13.43 13.94 31.94
CA ALA A 428 14.31 12.76 31.84
C ALA A 428 14.78 12.48 30.41
N LEU A 429 13.88 12.55 29.42
CA LEU A 429 14.22 12.34 28.01
C LEU A 429 15.25 13.37 27.51
N GLY A 430 14.96 14.66 27.71
CA GLY A 430 15.84 15.75 27.29
C GLY A 430 17.19 15.71 27.99
N ASP A 431 17.22 15.43 29.29
CA ASP A 431 18.46 15.36 30.08
C ASP A 431 19.32 14.16 29.67
N ALA A 432 18.71 12.98 29.52
CA ALA A 432 19.40 11.77 29.11
C ALA A 432 19.98 11.89 27.69
N THR A 433 19.22 12.40 26.72
CA THR A 433 19.67 12.58 25.34
C THR A 433 20.77 13.62 25.21
N ARG A 434 20.67 14.78 25.89
CA ARG A 434 21.76 15.75 25.98
C ARG A 434 23.01 15.13 26.59
N GLN A 435 22.86 14.32 27.63
CA GLN A 435 23.99 13.63 28.26
C GLN A 435 24.64 12.60 27.33
N ILE A 436 23.86 11.78 26.63
CA ILE A 436 24.36 10.82 25.63
C ILE A 436 25.22 11.55 24.59
N VAL A 437 24.72 12.65 24.02
CA VAL A 437 25.47 13.41 23.01
C VAL A 437 26.76 13.99 23.58
N ARG A 438 26.73 14.59 24.77
CA ARG A 438 27.97 15.07 25.44
C ARG A 438 28.99 13.96 25.61
N GLU A 439 28.54 12.76 25.98
CA GLU A 439 29.39 11.58 26.18
C GLU A 439 29.95 11.00 24.87
N ARG A 440 29.20 11.07 23.77
CA ARG A 440 29.73 10.72 22.45
C ARG A 440 30.83 11.70 22.04
N ASN A 441 30.57 12.99 22.21
CA ASN A 441 31.49 14.04 21.81
C ASN A 441 32.78 14.03 22.64
N SER A 442 32.68 13.77 23.96
CA SER A 442 33.88 13.64 24.81
C SER A 442 34.75 12.42 24.47
N ARG A 443 34.19 11.42 23.79
CA ARG A 443 34.90 10.25 23.24
C ARG A 443 35.31 10.43 21.77
N GLY A 444 35.17 11.64 21.22
CA GLY A 444 35.66 12.00 19.88
C GLY A 444 34.65 11.84 18.73
N ASP A 445 33.40 11.46 19.00
CA ASP A 445 32.34 11.40 17.96
C ASP A 445 31.54 12.71 17.93
N ASP A 446 32.17 13.79 17.47
CA ASP A 446 31.61 15.15 17.38
C ASP A 446 30.48 15.32 16.34
N ARG A 447 30.27 14.29 15.51
CA ARG A 447 29.20 14.18 14.51
C ARG A 447 27.91 13.62 15.09
N VAL A 448 27.84 13.41 16.40
CA VAL A 448 26.57 13.23 17.11
C VAL A 448 26.12 14.59 17.64
N ARG A 449 24.91 15.01 17.25
CA ARG A 449 24.34 16.33 17.55
C ARG A 449 23.00 16.16 18.23
N HIS A 450 22.64 17.12 19.07
CA HIS A 450 21.37 17.09 19.80
C HIS A 450 20.46 18.21 19.29
N LEU A 451 19.18 17.90 19.09
CA LEU A 451 18.12 18.87 18.85
C LEU A 451 16.93 18.52 19.74
N ALA A 452 16.47 19.50 20.54
CA ALA A 452 15.18 19.41 21.21
C ALA A 452 14.10 20.10 20.36
N TYR A 453 12.87 19.64 20.44
CA TYR A 453 11.71 20.29 19.83
C TYR A 453 10.51 20.27 20.79
N GLY A 454 9.55 21.17 20.55
CA GLY A 454 8.28 21.19 21.29
C GLY A 454 8.27 22.02 22.57
N ASP A 455 9.36 22.72 22.91
CA ASP A 455 9.43 23.60 24.09
C ASP A 455 8.43 24.78 24.02
N THR A 456 8.01 25.19 22.81
CA THR A 456 6.93 26.16 22.61
C THR A 456 6.15 25.84 21.33
N GLY A 457 4.81 25.90 21.40
CA GLY A 457 3.98 26.12 20.22
C GLY A 457 3.49 24.91 19.43
N LEU A 458 3.57 23.68 19.97
CA LEU A 458 2.83 22.53 19.40
C LEU A 458 1.39 22.51 19.91
N ASP A 459 0.42 22.20 19.05
CA ASP A 459 -0.99 22.11 19.40
C ASP A 459 -1.43 20.71 19.85
N LEU A 460 -0.69 19.67 19.43
CA LEU A 460 -0.91 18.26 19.77
C LEU A 460 -2.36 17.84 19.51
N LEU A 461 -2.91 18.29 18.38
CA LEU A 461 -4.30 18.00 17.99
C LEU A 461 -4.48 16.71 17.19
N GLY A 462 -3.40 16.02 16.85
CA GLY A 462 -3.48 14.68 16.26
C GLY A 462 -4.06 13.66 17.24
N CYS A 463 -4.34 12.44 16.75
CA CYS A 463 -4.90 11.38 17.58
C CYS A 463 -4.07 11.16 18.85
N HIS A 464 -4.74 11.01 19.99
CA HIS A 464 -4.16 10.73 21.30
C HIS A 464 -3.04 11.70 21.68
N TRP A 465 -3.26 13.00 21.43
CA TRP A 465 -2.30 14.07 21.75
C TRP A 465 -0.97 13.96 21.00
N HIS A 466 -0.96 13.29 19.84
CA HIS A 466 0.20 13.29 18.95
C HIS A 466 0.30 14.61 18.15
N PRO A 467 1.48 14.91 17.57
CA PRO A 467 1.67 16.07 16.72
C PRO A 467 0.65 16.12 15.58
N SER A 468 -0.02 17.26 15.41
CA SER A 468 -0.86 17.51 14.22
C SER A 468 -0.02 17.74 12.97
N GLN A 469 -0.66 17.82 11.80
CA GLN A 469 0.02 18.25 10.56
C GLN A 469 0.73 19.60 10.72
N ARG A 470 0.15 20.54 11.46
CA ARG A 470 0.78 21.83 11.75
C ARG A 470 2.03 21.64 12.59
N ASP A 471 1.96 20.81 13.63
CA ASP A 471 3.12 20.51 14.47
C ASP A 471 4.24 19.87 13.68
N HIS A 472 3.93 18.93 12.78
CA HIS A 472 4.94 18.33 11.90
C HIS A 472 5.63 19.36 10.99
N GLN A 473 4.92 20.38 10.50
CA GLN A 473 5.53 21.48 9.75
C GLN A 473 6.48 22.30 10.63
N VAL A 474 6.08 22.60 11.87
CA VAL A 474 6.90 23.33 12.84
C VAL A 474 8.18 22.53 13.16
N ILE A 475 8.05 21.24 13.45
CA ILE A 475 9.19 20.34 13.74
C ILE A 475 10.11 20.25 12.52
N ALA A 476 9.55 20.12 11.31
CA ALA A 476 10.33 20.07 10.08
C ALA A 476 11.11 21.37 9.83
N GLU A 477 10.53 22.54 10.10
CA GLU A 477 11.24 23.82 10.00
C GLU A 477 12.41 23.91 11.00
N GLN A 478 12.17 23.52 12.25
CA GLN A 478 13.22 23.52 13.28
C GLN A 478 14.36 22.58 12.90
N LEU A 479 14.03 21.36 12.44
CA LEU A 479 15.02 20.38 12.01
C LEU A 479 15.77 20.84 10.76
N HIS A 480 15.07 21.36 9.75
CA HIS A 480 15.70 21.92 8.54
C HIS A 480 16.66 23.06 8.89
N SER A 481 16.22 24.01 9.72
CA SER A 481 17.03 25.14 10.18
C SER A 481 18.27 24.63 10.91
N PHE A 482 18.11 23.67 11.83
CA PHE A 482 19.23 23.06 12.54
C PHE A 482 20.22 22.36 11.58
N VAL A 483 19.72 21.54 10.66
CA VAL A 483 20.53 20.80 9.67
C VAL A 483 21.36 21.75 8.80
N SER A 484 20.82 22.92 8.45
CA SER A 484 21.56 23.93 7.69
C SER A 484 22.82 24.44 8.40
N THR A 485 22.86 24.38 9.73
CA THR A 485 24.02 24.78 10.55
C THR A 485 25.10 23.70 10.64
N LEU A 486 24.82 22.47 10.21
CA LEU A 486 25.72 21.32 10.41
C LEU A 486 26.82 21.22 9.35
N GLY A 487 26.74 22.00 8.26
CA GLY A 487 27.74 21.97 7.17
C GLY A 487 27.88 20.59 6.53
N LEU A 488 26.77 19.88 6.34
CA LEU A 488 26.76 18.52 5.77
C LEU A 488 27.39 18.50 4.39
N ARG A 489 28.25 17.51 4.15
CA ARG A 489 28.70 17.14 2.81
C ARG A 489 27.73 16.08 2.29
N TRP A 490 26.84 16.52 1.40
CA TRP A 490 25.86 15.68 0.73
C TRP A 490 26.51 14.80 -0.33
#